data_AF-A0A931UAE2-F1
#
_entry.id   AF-A0A931UAE2-F1
#
_cell.length_a   1.000
_cell.length_b   1.000
_cell.length_c   1.000
_cell.angle_alpha   90.00
_cell.angle_beta   90.00
_cell.angle_gamma   90.00
#
_symmetry.space_group_name_H-M   'P 1'
#
loop_
_entity.id
_entity.type
_entity.pdbx_description
1 polymer ?
#
loop_
_entity_poly.entity_id
_entity_poly.type
_entity_poly.pdbx_seq_one_letter_code
_entity_poly.pdbx_strand_id
1 'polypeptide(L)'
;MGNFVGYKYLKSYHLATIIYDLTFEFCNRYISLKSRTHDQMVQAARSGKQNIAEGYLERSLKMYIKLAGVSRGSLGELLEDYEDYARQHKIELWPVEKTRGMREIRAIRKRSTATVPYIPNLPDNPTEAVNLLITLLNQANFLLDRQIASLEEKFVKEGGYTEKLFKRRAAVR
;
A
#
# COMPACT_ATOMS: atom_id res chain seq x y z
N MET A 1 -21.16 -14.50 16.93
CA MET A 1 -20.79 -13.27 16.21
C MET A 1 -19.60 -13.59 15.32
N GLY A 2 -19.77 -13.61 14.00
CA GLY A 2 -18.68 -13.96 13.08
C GLY A 2 -17.55 -12.93 13.17
N ASN A 3 -16.31 -13.41 13.36
CA ASN A 3 -15.11 -12.58 13.26
C ASN A 3 -15.09 -11.95 11.86
N PHE A 4 -15.49 -10.68 11.74
CA PHE A 4 -15.23 -9.91 10.53
C PHE A 4 -13.73 -9.62 10.47
N VAL A 5 -12.98 -10.57 9.90
CA VAL A 5 -11.55 -10.44 9.59
C VAL A 5 -11.40 -9.46 8.42
N GLY A 6 -11.52 -8.16 8.66
CA GLY A 6 -11.57 -7.12 7.62
C GLY A 6 -10.21 -6.79 6.96
N TYR A 7 -10.21 -5.86 6.01
CA TYR A 7 -9.00 -5.36 5.32
C TYR A 7 -7.89 -4.88 6.28
N LYS A 8 -8.25 -4.52 7.52
CA LYS A 8 -7.29 -4.16 8.58
C LYS A 8 -6.32 -5.27 8.95
N TYR A 9 -6.54 -6.54 8.56
CA TYR A 9 -5.55 -7.61 8.75
C TYR A 9 -4.55 -7.73 7.59
N LEU A 10 -4.76 -7.02 6.48
CA LEU A 10 -3.89 -7.08 5.32
C LEU A 10 -2.59 -6.34 5.61
N LYS A 11 -1.46 -7.03 5.45
CA LYS A 11 -0.13 -6.42 5.57
C LYS A 11 0.10 -5.34 4.51
N SER A 12 -0.47 -5.50 3.31
CA SER A 12 -0.47 -4.47 2.26
C SER A 12 -1.17 -3.20 2.73
N TYR A 13 -2.34 -3.32 3.38
CA TYR A 13 -3.05 -2.17 3.96
C TYR A 13 -2.26 -1.49 5.09
N HIS A 14 -1.59 -2.27 5.94
CA HIS A 14 -0.74 -1.74 7.01
C HIS A 14 0.40 -0.90 6.45
N LEU A 15 1.16 -1.44 5.50
CA LEU A 15 2.26 -0.70 4.89
C LEU A 15 1.76 0.52 4.12
N ALA A 16 0.67 0.40 3.35
CA ALA A 16 0.07 1.54 2.65
C ALA A 16 -0.38 2.64 3.62
N THR A 17 -0.85 2.28 4.82
CA THR A 17 -1.21 3.25 5.86
C THR A 17 0.02 3.97 6.40
N ILE A 18 1.08 3.24 6.74
CA ILE A 18 2.33 3.83 7.21
C ILE A 18 2.93 4.75 6.13
N ILE A 19 2.93 4.31 4.86
CA ILE A 19 3.42 5.10 3.73
C ILE A 19 2.63 6.39 3.57
N TYR A 20 1.30 6.35 3.71
CA TYR A 20 0.47 7.55 3.64
C TYR A 20 0.84 8.58 4.70
N ASP A 21 0.92 8.17 5.96
CA ASP A 21 1.21 9.09 7.07
C ASP A 21 2.64 9.65 6.98
N LEU A 22 3.62 8.80 6.65
CA LEU A 22 5.01 9.24 6.45
C LEU A 22 5.19 10.12 5.20
N THR A 23 4.44 9.86 4.13
CA THR A 23 4.46 10.71 2.92
C THR A 23 3.87 12.08 3.22
N PHE A 24 2.78 12.15 3.98
CA PHE A 24 2.23 13.42 4.42
C PHE A 24 3.25 14.23 5.24
N GLU A 25 3.94 13.59 6.19
CA GLU A 25 5.00 14.21 6.97
C GLU A 25 6.19 14.66 6.08
N PHE A 26 6.63 13.80 5.15
CA PHE A 26 7.71 14.09 4.22
C PHE A 26 7.40 15.28 3.34
N CYS A 27 6.22 15.29 2.70
CA CYS A 27 5.80 16.36 1.81
C CYS A 27 5.70 17.69 2.56
N ASN A 28 5.16 17.72 3.79
CA ASN A 28 5.11 18.94 4.60
C ASN A 28 6.49 19.47 5.03
N ARG A 29 7.50 18.58 5.13
CA ARG A 29 8.86 18.95 5.55
C ARG A 29 9.75 19.37 4.39
N TYR A 30 9.65 18.68 3.26
CA TYR A 30 10.64 18.77 2.18
C TYR A 30 10.08 19.26 0.84
N ILE A 31 8.76 19.30 0.67
CA ILE A 31 8.13 19.75 -0.56
C ILE A 31 7.33 21.03 -0.28
N SER A 32 7.46 22.03 -1.16
CA SER A 32 6.67 23.26 -1.04
C SER A 32 5.17 22.93 -1.05
N LEU A 33 4.44 23.43 -0.05
CA LEU A 33 2.98 23.29 0.05
C LEU A 33 2.21 23.85 -1.16
N LYS A 34 2.84 24.71 -1.95
CA LYS A 34 2.24 25.29 -3.17
C LYS A 34 2.58 24.48 -4.43
N SER A 35 3.41 23.44 -4.30
CA SER A 35 3.82 22.62 -5.43
C SER A 35 2.77 21.57 -5.75
N ARG A 36 2.48 21.39 -7.05
CA ARG A 36 1.66 20.28 -7.53
C ARG A 36 2.22 18.91 -7.11
N THR A 37 3.55 18.79 -6.99
CA THR A 37 4.21 17.56 -6.53
C THR A 37 3.78 17.18 -5.11
N HIS A 38 3.57 18.15 -4.22
CA HIS A 38 3.10 17.87 -2.86
C HIS A 38 1.73 17.17 -2.90
N ASP A 39 0.78 17.78 -3.60
CA ASP A 39 -0.57 17.23 -3.73
C ASP A 39 -0.56 15.86 -4.43
N GLN A 40 0.25 15.70 -5.49
CA GLN A 40 0.33 14.45 -6.24
C GLN A 40 0.85 13.30 -5.37
N MET A 41 1.95 13.49 -4.64
CA MET A 41 2.51 12.46 -3.77
C MET A 41 1.54 12.08 -2.65
N VAL A 42 0.92 13.07 -1.99
CA VAL A 42 -0.04 12.81 -0.91
C VAL A 42 -1.28 12.08 -1.43
N GLN A 43 -1.79 12.45 -2.62
CA GLN A 43 -2.95 11.78 -3.22
C GLN A 43 -2.62 10.37 -3.72
N ALA A 44 -1.45 10.14 -4.30
CA ALA A 44 -1.00 8.80 -4.70
C ALA A 44 -0.92 7.86 -3.48
N ALA A 45 -0.32 8.33 -2.38
CA ALA A 45 -0.24 7.59 -1.13
C ALA A 45 -1.64 7.27 -0.55
N ARG A 46 -2.54 8.26 -0.54
CA ARG A 46 -3.93 8.11 -0.09
C ARG A 46 -4.70 7.10 -0.95
N SER A 47 -4.59 7.22 -2.27
CA SER A 47 -5.22 6.34 -3.25
C SER A 47 -4.78 4.89 -3.06
N GLY A 48 -3.48 4.66 -2.84
CA GLY A 48 -2.95 3.33 -2.54
C GLY A 48 -3.68 2.66 -1.37
N LYS A 49 -3.71 3.32 -0.21
CA LYS A 49 -4.40 2.78 0.98
C LYS A 49 -5.91 2.60 0.75
N GLN A 50 -6.58 3.56 0.12
CA GLN A 50 -8.05 3.53 -0.02
C GLN A 50 -8.52 2.41 -0.91
N ASN A 51 -7.88 2.21 -2.07
CA ASN A 51 -8.28 1.17 -3.01
C ASN A 51 -8.11 -0.25 -2.44
N ILE A 52 -7.16 -0.48 -1.52
CA ILE A 52 -7.05 -1.76 -0.80
C ILE A 52 -8.29 -2.01 0.07
N ALA A 53 -8.71 -0.99 0.83
CA ALA A 53 -9.86 -1.10 1.72
C ALA A 53 -11.17 -1.22 0.93
N GLU A 54 -11.36 -0.38 -0.08
CA GLU A 54 -12.53 -0.41 -0.97
C GLU A 54 -12.62 -1.76 -1.69
N GLY A 55 -11.51 -2.22 -2.27
CA GLY A 55 -11.44 -3.52 -2.94
C GLY A 55 -11.86 -4.68 -2.03
N TYR A 56 -11.39 -4.70 -0.78
CA TYR A 56 -11.78 -5.75 0.17
C TYR A 56 -13.28 -5.75 0.47
N LEU A 57 -13.91 -4.57 0.52
CA LEU A 57 -15.33 -4.41 0.83
C LEU A 57 -16.24 -4.74 -0.36
N GLU A 58 -15.68 -4.89 -1.56
CA GLU A 58 -16.43 -5.27 -2.75
C GLU A 58 -16.99 -6.69 -2.70
N ARG A 59 -18.22 -6.86 -3.20
CA ARG A 59 -18.83 -8.20 -3.34
C ARG A 59 -18.20 -9.00 -4.48
N SER A 60 -17.64 -8.32 -5.46
CA SER A 60 -17.09 -8.92 -6.68
C SER A 60 -15.57 -9.05 -6.57
N LEU A 61 -15.06 -10.28 -6.64
CA LEU A 61 -13.61 -10.52 -6.75
C LEU A 61 -12.99 -9.79 -7.95
N LYS A 62 -13.71 -9.65 -9.07
CA LYS A 62 -13.25 -8.89 -10.23
C LYS A 62 -13.03 -7.41 -9.89
N MET A 63 -13.94 -6.82 -9.12
CA MET A 63 -13.79 -5.41 -8.70
C MET A 63 -12.66 -5.28 -7.67
N TYR A 64 -12.52 -6.24 -6.76
CA TYR A 64 -11.40 -6.27 -5.82
C TYR A 64 -10.06 -6.33 -6.57
N ILE A 65 -9.88 -7.25 -7.52
CA ILE A 65 -8.66 -7.35 -8.33
C ILE A 65 -8.36 -6.00 -9.01
N LYS A 66 -9.37 -5.36 -9.61
CA LYS A 66 -9.23 -4.05 -10.24
C LYS A 66 -8.74 -2.99 -9.26
N LEU A 67 -9.38 -2.84 -8.10
CA LEU A 67 -9.00 -1.83 -7.11
C LEU A 67 -7.63 -2.13 -6.48
N ALA A 68 -7.29 -3.40 -6.24
CA ALA A 68 -5.93 -3.77 -5.85
C ALA A 68 -4.88 -3.37 -6.91
N GLY A 69 -5.21 -3.51 -8.19
CA GLY A 69 -4.39 -2.99 -9.30
C GLY A 69 -4.25 -1.47 -9.30
N VAL A 70 -5.33 -0.72 -9.04
CA VAL A 70 -5.26 0.76 -8.89
C VAL A 70 -4.35 1.14 -7.72
N SER A 71 -4.47 0.45 -6.58
CA SER A 71 -3.57 0.64 -5.44
C SER A 71 -2.11 0.40 -5.83
N ARG A 72 -1.82 -0.65 -6.61
CA ARG A 72 -0.47 -0.99 -7.04
C ARG A 72 0.11 0.06 -7.99
N GLY A 73 -0.72 0.61 -8.87
CA GLY A 73 -0.37 1.74 -9.74
C GLY A 73 -0.02 2.98 -8.94
N SER A 74 -0.90 3.41 -8.02
CA SER A 74 -0.66 4.62 -7.21
C SER A 74 0.59 4.52 -6.32
N LEU A 75 0.88 3.35 -5.75
CA LEU A 75 2.14 3.14 -5.00
C LEU A 75 3.37 2.96 -5.92
N GLY A 76 3.17 2.66 -7.20
CA GLY A 76 4.23 2.70 -8.22
C GLY A 76 4.59 4.14 -8.59
N GLU A 77 3.59 4.97 -8.87
CA GLU A 77 3.77 6.41 -9.15
C GLU A 77 4.47 7.11 -7.98
N LEU A 78 4.04 6.83 -6.74
CA LEU A 78 4.69 7.41 -5.57
C LEU A 78 6.14 6.95 -5.39
N LEU A 79 6.47 5.71 -5.79
CA LEU A 79 7.85 5.23 -5.76
C LEU A 79 8.71 6.02 -6.75
N GLU A 80 8.22 6.24 -7.97
CA GLU A 80 8.90 7.08 -8.96
C GLU A 80 9.09 8.52 -8.44
N ASP A 81 8.10 9.11 -7.76
CA ASP A 81 8.23 10.44 -7.15
C ASP A 81 9.39 10.51 -6.13
N TYR A 82 9.57 9.47 -5.30
CA TYR A 82 10.69 9.42 -4.35
C TYR A 82 12.04 9.17 -5.02
N GLU A 83 12.09 8.36 -6.07
CA GLU A 83 13.30 8.14 -6.87
C GLU A 83 13.72 9.42 -7.61
N ASP A 84 12.75 10.17 -8.12
CA ASP A 84 12.95 11.48 -8.73
C ASP A 84 13.46 12.50 -7.72
N TYR A 85 12.84 12.57 -6.54
CA TYR A 85 13.32 13.41 -5.45
C TYR A 85 14.77 13.05 -5.09
N ALA A 86 15.09 11.76 -4.96
CA ALA A 86 16.43 11.31 -4.63
C ALA A 86 17.46 11.77 -5.67
N ARG A 87 17.15 11.56 -6.94
CA ARG A 87 18.01 11.93 -8.08
C ARG A 87 18.24 13.43 -8.18
N GLN A 88 17.19 14.24 -8.00
CA GLN A 88 17.27 15.70 -8.05
C GLN A 88 18.07 16.28 -6.88
N HIS A 89 18.04 15.65 -5.71
CA HIS A 89 18.72 16.10 -4.50
C HIS A 89 20.05 15.38 -4.23
N LYS A 90 20.53 14.56 -5.17
CA LYS A 90 21.78 13.78 -5.05
C LYS A 90 21.82 12.88 -3.81
N ILE A 91 20.68 12.30 -3.46
CA ILE A 91 20.54 11.34 -2.37
C ILE A 91 20.93 9.96 -2.88
N GLU A 92 21.86 9.31 -2.17
CA GLU A 92 22.24 7.93 -2.44
C GLU A 92 21.13 6.96 -2.01
N LEU A 93 20.68 6.12 -2.94
CA LEU A 93 19.78 5.01 -2.64
C LEU A 93 20.57 3.84 -2.04
N TRP A 94 20.04 3.30 -0.95
CA TRP A 94 20.72 2.29 -0.15
C TRP A 94 20.34 0.88 -0.59
N PRO A 95 21.28 -0.07 -0.49
CA PRO A 95 20.98 -1.48 -0.68
C PRO A 95 20.00 -1.97 0.41
N VAL A 96 19.23 -3.00 0.07
CA VAL A 96 18.16 -3.56 0.90
C VAL A 96 18.67 -4.02 2.27
N GLU A 97 19.91 -4.51 2.34
CA GLU A 97 20.56 -4.96 3.57
C GLU A 97 20.67 -3.83 4.60
N LYS A 98 21.01 -2.62 4.11
CA LYS A 98 21.15 -1.44 4.96
C LYS A 98 19.78 -0.96 5.44
N THR A 99 18.78 -0.91 4.56
CA THR A 99 17.44 -0.41 4.92
C THR A 99 16.69 -1.37 5.83
N ARG A 100 16.88 -2.69 5.69
CA ARG A 100 16.39 -3.70 6.66
C ARG A 100 16.95 -3.49 8.07
N GLY A 101 18.13 -2.88 8.18
CA GLY A 101 18.77 -2.54 9.44
C GLY A 101 18.13 -1.36 10.19
N MET A 102 17.31 -0.55 9.51
CA MET A 102 16.75 0.68 10.08
C MET A 102 15.86 0.41 11.30
N ARG A 103 15.96 1.31 12.29
CA ARG A 103 15.21 1.23 13.54
C ARG A 103 13.71 1.27 13.29
N GLU A 104 13.28 2.05 12.31
CA GLU A 104 11.89 2.27 11.91
C GLU A 104 11.27 0.98 11.35
N ILE A 105 11.98 0.30 10.45
CA ILE A 105 11.59 -1.02 9.92
C ILE A 105 11.46 -2.05 11.05
N ARG A 106 12.45 -2.09 11.96
CA ARG A 106 12.41 -2.98 13.13
C ARG A 106 11.23 -2.66 14.06
N ALA A 107 10.94 -1.38 14.26
CA ALA A 107 9.84 -0.91 15.10
C ALA A 107 8.47 -1.28 14.50
N ILE A 108 8.26 -1.06 13.20
CA ILE A 108 7.05 -1.49 12.49
C ILE A 108 6.81 -2.99 12.72
N ARG A 109 7.85 -3.82 12.53
CA ARG A 109 7.75 -5.28 12.72
C ARG A 109 7.42 -5.68 14.16
N LYS A 110 8.02 -5.01 15.15
CA LYS A 110 7.90 -5.39 16.57
C LYS A 110 6.63 -4.85 17.23
N ARG A 111 6.16 -3.68 16.79
CA ARG A 111 5.11 -2.90 17.48
C ARG A 111 3.76 -2.90 16.77
N SER A 112 3.71 -3.23 15.47
CA SER A 112 2.42 -3.42 14.79
C SER A 112 1.67 -4.59 15.41
N THR A 113 0.36 -4.41 15.58
CA THR A 113 -0.55 -5.48 16.01
C THR A 113 -1.19 -6.13 14.79
N ALA A 114 -2.08 -7.11 15.00
CA ALA A 114 -2.77 -7.76 13.88
C ALA A 114 -3.61 -6.80 13.03
N THR A 115 -4.15 -5.72 13.63
CA THR A 115 -5.10 -4.82 12.97
C THR A 115 -4.70 -3.35 12.97
N VAL A 116 -3.70 -2.98 13.76
CA VAL A 116 -3.24 -1.60 13.92
C VAL A 116 -1.75 -1.54 13.59
N PRO A 117 -1.35 -0.84 12.50
CA PRO A 117 0.05 -0.63 12.20
C PRO A 117 0.69 0.33 13.20
N TYR A 118 1.96 0.09 13.54
CA TYR A 118 2.77 1.08 14.24
C TYR A 118 3.38 2.05 13.23
N ILE A 119 3.09 3.34 13.39
CA ILE A 119 3.64 4.41 12.55
C ILE A 119 4.89 4.95 13.25
N PRO A 120 6.10 4.73 12.72
CA PRO A 120 7.31 5.36 13.26
C PRO A 120 7.34 6.85 12.92
N ASN A 121 8.22 7.62 13.57
CA ASN A 121 8.52 8.98 13.11
C ASN A 121 9.33 8.92 11.82
N LEU A 122 9.10 9.89 10.93
CA LEU A 122 9.97 10.08 9.77
C LEU A 122 11.37 10.57 10.22
N PRO A 123 12.46 9.95 9.73
CA PRO A 123 13.81 10.45 10.00
C PRO A 123 13.99 11.93 9.61
N ASP A 124 14.73 12.67 10.44
CA ASP A 124 15.06 14.09 10.17
C ASP A 124 16.10 14.27 9.07
N ASN A 125 16.85 13.22 8.75
CA ASN A 125 17.76 13.21 7.63
C ASN A 125 17.00 12.84 6.35
N PRO A 126 17.02 13.67 5.28
CA PRO A 126 16.28 13.39 4.06
C PRO A 126 16.76 12.13 3.34
N THR A 127 18.06 11.79 3.41
CA THR A 127 18.58 10.53 2.85
C THR A 127 17.97 9.32 3.55
N GLU A 128 17.89 9.34 4.88
CA GLU A 128 17.23 8.27 5.64
C GLU A 128 15.74 8.19 5.37
N ALA A 129 15.06 9.34 5.32
CA ALA A 129 13.63 9.44 5.06
C ALA A 129 13.25 8.84 3.69
N VAL A 130 13.94 9.26 2.63
CA VAL A 130 13.71 8.76 1.27
C VAL A 130 13.97 7.25 1.19
N ASN A 131 15.08 6.77 1.75
CA ASN A 131 15.41 5.35 1.74
C ASN A 131 14.43 4.49 2.54
N LEU A 132 13.91 5.01 3.66
CA LEU A 132 12.83 4.37 4.42
C LEU A 132 11.57 4.24 3.56
N LEU A 133 11.13 5.32 2.94
CA LEU A 133 9.90 5.39 2.15
C LEU A 133 9.97 4.48 0.92
N ILE A 134 11.06 4.50 0.17
CA ILE A 134 11.32 3.59 -0.95
C ILE A 134 11.31 2.13 -0.49
N THR A 135 11.92 1.83 0.66
CA THR A 135 11.93 0.46 1.21
C THR A 135 10.52 -0.02 1.56
N LEU A 136 9.71 0.84 2.18
CA LEU A 136 8.33 0.52 2.53
C LEU A 136 7.47 0.35 1.28
N LEU A 137 7.63 1.21 0.27
CA LEU A 137 6.93 1.14 -1.01
C LEU A 137 7.23 -0.17 -1.75
N ASN A 138 8.50 -0.54 -1.84
CA ASN A 138 8.88 -1.82 -2.44
C ASN A 138 8.27 -3.02 -1.72
N GLN A 139 8.23 -3.00 -0.38
CA GLN A 139 7.56 -4.04 0.41
C GLN A 139 6.04 -4.06 0.19
N ALA A 140 5.40 -2.90 0.15
CA ALA A 140 3.96 -2.78 -0.09
C ALA A 140 3.58 -3.27 -1.49
N ASN A 141 4.33 -2.86 -2.51
CA ASN A 141 4.16 -3.29 -3.90
C ASN A 141 4.31 -4.81 -4.03
N PHE A 142 5.35 -5.40 -3.44
CA PHE A 142 5.52 -6.85 -3.43
C PHE A 142 4.32 -7.58 -2.78
N LEU A 143 3.81 -7.07 -1.66
CA LEU A 143 2.65 -7.66 -0.99
C LEU A 143 1.36 -7.50 -1.81
N LEU A 144 1.19 -6.37 -2.50
CA LEU A 144 0.07 -6.13 -3.40
C LEU A 144 0.10 -7.06 -4.61
N ASP A 145 1.26 -7.25 -5.24
CA ASP A 145 1.41 -8.16 -6.37
C ASP A 145 0.99 -9.59 -5.97
N ARG A 146 1.43 -10.05 -4.79
CA ARG A 146 1.02 -11.36 -4.24
C ARG A 146 -0.47 -11.42 -3.90
N GLN A 147 -1.03 -10.34 -3.37
CA GLN A 147 -2.46 -10.26 -3.06
C GLN A 147 -3.31 -10.34 -4.33
N ILE A 148 -2.93 -9.60 -5.38
CA ILE A 148 -3.60 -9.62 -6.69
C ILE A 148 -3.57 -11.04 -7.26
N ALA A 149 -2.39 -11.67 -7.32
CA ALA A 149 -2.25 -13.03 -7.82
C ALA A 149 -3.12 -14.04 -7.05
N SER A 150 -3.20 -13.91 -5.72
CA SER A 150 -4.08 -14.75 -4.89
C SER A 150 -5.56 -14.53 -5.16
N LEU A 151 -5.98 -13.28 -5.40
CA LEU A 151 -7.37 -12.94 -5.75
C LEU A 151 -7.74 -13.48 -7.15
N GLU A 152 -6.82 -13.41 -8.11
CA GLU A 152 -6.99 -13.97 -9.45
C GLU A 152 -7.12 -15.50 -9.41
N GLU A 153 -6.25 -16.19 -8.67
CA GLU A 153 -6.35 -17.63 -8.47
C GLU A 153 -7.70 -18.02 -7.83
N LYS A 154 -8.14 -17.27 -6.83
CA LYS A 154 -9.45 -17.47 -6.19
C LYS A 154 -10.60 -17.24 -7.17
N PHE A 155 -10.50 -16.23 -8.03
CA PHE A 155 -11.51 -15.96 -9.05
C PHE A 155 -11.62 -17.12 -10.05
N VAL A 156 -10.50 -17.67 -10.51
CA VAL A 156 -10.47 -18.84 -11.40
C VAL A 156 -11.10 -20.07 -10.73
N LYS A 157 -10.79 -20.32 -9.45
CA LYS A 157 -11.29 -21.49 -8.71
C LYS A 157 -12.77 -21.41 -8.36
N GLU A 158 -13.25 -20.25 -7.91
CA GLU A 158 -14.60 -20.11 -7.36
C GLU A 158 -15.62 -19.50 -8.33
N GLY A 159 -15.17 -18.91 -9.43
CA GLY A 159 -16.01 -18.16 -10.35
C GLY A 159 -16.46 -16.80 -9.81
N GLY A 160 -17.13 -16.04 -10.67
CA GLY A 160 -17.56 -14.67 -10.37
C GLY A 160 -18.82 -14.59 -9.50
N TYR A 161 -19.04 -13.44 -8.86
CA TYR A 161 -20.26 -13.19 -8.07
C TYR A 161 -21.53 -13.36 -8.92
N THR A 162 -21.56 -12.80 -10.13
CA THR A 162 -22.68 -12.93 -11.08
C THR A 162 -22.94 -14.37 -11.48
N GLU A 163 -21.88 -15.16 -11.71
CA GLU A 163 -21.98 -16.57 -12.06
C GLU A 163 -22.58 -17.39 -10.90
N LYS A 164 -22.13 -17.13 -9.67
CA LYS A 164 -22.68 -17.77 -8.46
C LYS A 164 -24.17 -17.42 -8.28
N LEU A 165 -24.58 -16.16 -8.50
CA LEU A 165 -25.99 -15.77 -8.45
C LEU A 165 -26.82 -16.44 -9.56
N PHE A 166 -26.29 -16.55 -10.78
CA PHE A 166 -26.94 -17.23 -11.87
C PHE A 166 -27.19 -18.72 -11.55
N LYS A 167 -26.16 -19.43 -11.05
CA LYS A 167 -26.26 -20.83 -10.60
C LYS A 167 -27.32 -21.01 -9.51
N ARG A 168 -27.35 -20.12 -8.51
CA ARG A 168 -28.38 -20.13 -7.45
C ARG A 168 -29.78 -19.92 -8.00
N ARG A 169 -29.96 -18.97 -8.92
CA ARG A 169 -31.26 -18.71 -9.56
C ARG A 169 -31.74 -19.92 -10.37
N ALA A 170 -30.84 -20.63 -11.04
CA ALA A 170 -31.17 -21.83 -11.81
C ALA A 170 -31.58 -23.01 -10.90
N ALA A 171 -31.00 -23.15 -9.71
CA ALA A 171 -31.29 -24.23 -8.76
C ALA A 171 -32.61 -24.05 -7.96
N VAL A 172 -33.23 -22.86 -8.02
CA VAL A 172 -34.52 -22.57 -7.36
C VAL A 172 -35.71 -22.79 -8.31
N ARG A 173 -35.45 -23.06 -9.59
CA ARG A 173 -36.46 -23.45 -10.59
C ARG A 173 -36.60 -24.97 -10.62
#